data_AF-A0A971SI85-F1
#
_entry.id   AF-A0A971SI85-F1
#
_cell.length_a   1.000
_cell.length_b   1.000
_cell.length_c   1.000
_cell.angle_alpha   90.00
_cell.angle_beta   90.00
_cell.angle_gamma   90.00
#
_symmetry.space_group_name_H-M   'P 1'
#
loop_
_entity.id
_entity.type
_entity.pdbx_description
1 polymer ?
#
loop_
_entity_poly.entity_id
_entity_poly.type
_entity_poly.pdbx_seq_one_letter_code
_entity_poly.pdbx_strand_id
1 'polypeptide(L)'
;MKRFAHRFYPLLLCIVLFFSLFTTIFAAEVVSREQALMQLTTFALSTWHYSPPATTDELSERMFTLYLKSLDYNKRFFTQEDLAQLEGYRLRLDDEIKQGSVQFFQASTDLWRERIREVQAYTGELLTRPLN
;
A
#
# COMPACT_ATOMS: atom_id res chain seq x y z
N MET A 1 10.94 -15.60 57.40
CA MET A 1 11.03 -16.01 55.98
C MET A 1 10.32 -15.07 54.98
N LYS A 2 9.53 -14.05 55.40
CA LYS A 2 8.81 -13.14 54.48
C LYS A 2 9.67 -12.04 53.83
N ARG A 3 10.86 -11.72 54.38
CA ARG A 3 11.77 -10.67 53.87
C ARG A 3 12.48 -11.04 52.56
N PHE A 4 12.54 -12.33 52.23
CA PHE A 4 13.19 -12.82 51.01
C PHE A 4 12.32 -12.58 49.76
N ALA A 5 10.99 -12.72 49.88
CA ALA A 5 10.04 -12.50 48.79
C ALA A 5 10.00 -11.04 48.29
N HIS A 6 10.19 -10.06 49.18
CA HIS A 6 10.16 -8.65 48.80
C HIS A 6 11.29 -8.22 47.86
N ARG A 7 12.38 -8.98 47.84
CA ARG A 7 13.58 -8.72 47.03
C ARG A 7 13.40 -9.16 45.57
N PHE A 8 12.39 -9.99 45.28
CA PHE A 8 12.06 -10.47 43.93
C PHE A 8 10.97 -9.63 43.22
N TYR A 9 10.17 -8.83 43.95
CA TYR A 9 9.22 -7.90 43.33
C TYR A 9 9.85 -6.88 42.36
N PRO A 10 10.99 -6.22 42.67
CA PRO A 10 11.61 -5.32 41.71
C PRO A 10 12.09 -6.06 40.45
N LEU A 11 12.53 -7.32 40.57
CA LEU A 11 12.96 -8.14 39.43
C LEU A 11 11.78 -8.53 38.53
N LEU A 12 10.66 -8.94 39.12
CA LEU A 12 9.41 -9.22 38.40
C LEU A 12 8.85 -7.96 37.72
N LEU A 13 8.89 -6.81 38.40
CA LEU A 13 8.48 -5.53 37.83
C LEU A 13 9.36 -5.15 36.62
N CYS A 14 10.68 -5.31 36.73
CA CYS A 14 11.60 -5.08 35.62
C CYS A 14 11.34 -6.00 34.43
N ILE A 15 11.00 -7.27 34.65
CA ILE A 15 10.67 -8.21 33.57
C ILE A 15 9.37 -7.81 32.87
N VAL A 16 8.34 -7.39 33.62
CA VAL A 16 7.07 -6.92 33.04
C VAL A 16 7.26 -5.63 32.24
N LEU A 17 8.04 -4.67 32.78
CA LEU A 17 8.36 -3.43 32.07
C LEU A 17 9.23 -3.67 30.82
N PHE A 18 10.18 -4.60 30.91
CA PHE A 18 10.99 -5.01 29.76
C PHE A 18 10.13 -5.68 28.70
N PHE A 19 9.21 -6.56 29.09
CA PHE A 19 8.32 -7.24 28.16
C PHE A 19 7.34 -6.25 27.51
N SER A 20 6.76 -5.31 28.27
CA SER A 20 5.89 -4.28 27.68
C SER A 20 6.66 -3.39 26.70
N LEU A 21 7.87 -2.96 27.06
CA LEU A 21 8.71 -2.16 26.17
C LEU A 21 9.12 -2.95 24.93
N PHE A 22 9.48 -4.22 25.08
CA PHE A 22 9.83 -5.11 23.97
C PHE A 22 8.66 -5.30 23.01
N THR A 23 7.43 -5.50 23.52
CA THR A 23 6.23 -5.60 22.66
C THR A 23 5.98 -4.32 21.87
N THR A 24 6.17 -3.14 22.46
CA THR A 24 5.99 -1.86 21.75
C THR A 24 7.04 -1.62 20.66
N ILE A 25 8.29 -2.04 20.88
CA ILE A 25 9.36 -1.91 19.88
C ILE A 25 9.16 -2.90 18.73
N PHE A 26 8.73 -4.12 19.03
CA PHE A 26 8.46 -5.14 18.00
C PHE A 26 7.19 -4.84 17.19
N ALA A 27 6.21 -4.17 17.80
CA ALA A 27 4.98 -3.72 17.15
C ALA A 27 5.13 -2.37 16.42
N ALA A 28 6.31 -1.72 16.48
CA ALA A 28 6.54 -0.50 15.74
C ALA A 28 6.54 -0.81 14.23
N GLU A 29 5.44 -0.49 13.57
CA GLU A 29 5.30 -0.63 12.13
C GLU A 29 6.26 0.33 11.43
N VAL A 30 7.25 -0.22 10.72
CA VAL A 30 8.17 0.60 9.94
C VAL A 30 7.40 1.13 8.73
N VAL A 31 7.16 2.44 8.71
CA VAL A 31 6.53 3.12 7.56
C VAL A 31 7.31 2.78 6.29
N SER A 32 6.62 2.23 5.30
CA SER A 32 7.26 1.87 4.04
C SER A 32 7.67 3.13 3.26
N ARG A 33 8.64 2.99 2.35
CA ARG A 33 9.05 4.10 1.47
C ARG A 33 7.87 4.65 0.68
N GLU A 34 6.99 3.78 0.22
CA GLU A 34 5.80 4.09 -0.58
C GLU A 34 4.77 4.87 0.26
N GLN A 35 4.53 4.43 1.50
CA GLN A 35 3.65 5.14 2.44
C GLN A 35 4.19 6.55 2.76
N ALA A 36 5.50 6.67 3.00
CA ALA A 36 6.13 7.97 3.24
C ALA A 36 6.01 8.91 2.03
N LEU A 37 6.20 8.39 0.81
CA LEU A 37 6.03 9.16 -0.42
C LEU A 37 4.57 9.58 -0.63
N MET A 38 3.61 8.70 -0.34
CA MET A 38 2.18 9.01 -0.41
C MET A 38 1.83 10.16 0.55
N GLN A 39 2.24 10.05 1.81
CA GLN A 39 1.99 11.08 2.82
C GLN A 39 2.63 12.41 2.45
N LEU A 40 3.89 12.40 1.99
CA LEU A 40 4.58 13.62 1.57
C LEU A 40 3.89 14.29 0.38
N THR A 41 3.46 13.49 -0.60
CA THR A 41 2.79 14.01 -1.80
C THR A 41 1.43 14.60 -1.46
N THR A 42 0.62 13.89 -0.66
CA THR A 42 -0.67 14.39 -0.16
C THR A 42 -0.49 15.64 0.69
N PHE A 43 0.49 15.65 1.58
CA PHE A 43 0.81 16.84 2.39
C PHE A 43 1.16 18.03 1.48
N ALA A 44 2.01 17.81 0.49
CA ALA A 44 2.39 18.86 -0.44
C ALA A 44 1.20 19.40 -1.25
N LEU A 45 0.32 18.51 -1.74
CA LEU A 45 -0.88 18.90 -2.46
C LEU A 45 -1.87 19.65 -1.57
N SER A 46 -2.09 19.21 -0.33
CA SER A 46 -3.00 19.89 0.60
C SER A 46 -2.50 21.27 1.05
N THR A 47 -1.18 21.44 1.16
CA THR A 47 -0.55 22.65 1.73
C THR A 47 -0.18 23.68 0.67
N TRP A 48 0.35 23.23 -0.47
CA TRP A 48 0.98 24.10 -1.47
C TRP A 48 0.21 24.20 -2.79
N HIS A 49 -0.78 23.33 -3.03
CA HIS A 49 -1.59 23.44 -4.25
C HIS A 49 -2.53 24.64 -4.13
N TYR A 50 -2.58 25.50 -5.15
CA TYR A 50 -3.39 26.72 -5.15
C TYR A 50 -4.89 26.45 -4.94
N SER A 51 -5.38 25.32 -5.46
CA SER A 51 -6.77 24.86 -5.32
C SER A 51 -6.77 23.40 -4.89
N PRO A 52 -6.51 23.09 -3.60
CA PRO A 52 -6.35 21.71 -3.15
C PRO A 52 -7.70 20.98 -3.27
N PRO A 53 -7.75 19.79 -3.91
CA PRO A 53 -8.99 19.05 -4.01
C PRO A 53 -9.42 18.54 -2.63
N ALA A 54 -10.73 18.48 -2.40
CA ALA A 54 -11.27 17.85 -1.21
C ALA A 54 -11.04 16.33 -1.26
N THR A 55 -10.63 15.73 -0.14
CA THR A 55 -10.35 14.29 -0.01
C THR A 55 -11.67 13.54 0.22
N THR A 56 -12.42 13.33 -0.87
CA THR A 56 -13.76 12.72 -0.93
C THR A 56 -13.80 11.53 -1.88
N ASP A 57 -14.91 10.77 -1.86
CA ASP A 57 -15.19 9.67 -2.78
C ASP A 57 -15.10 10.09 -4.26
N GLU A 58 -15.46 11.34 -4.59
CA GLU A 58 -15.32 11.87 -5.96
C GLU A 58 -13.83 11.94 -6.37
N LEU A 59 -12.96 12.38 -5.45
CA LEU A 59 -11.51 12.34 -5.69
C LEU A 59 -11.04 10.89 -5.85
N SER A 60 -11.53 9.96 -5.02
CA SER A 60 -11.22 8.53 -5.11
C SER A 60 -11.54 7.96 -6.50
N GLU A 61 -12.75 8.20 -6.99
CA GLU A 61 -13.17 7.69 -8.30
C GLU A 61 -12.31 8.26 -9.44
N ARG A 62 -11.98 9.56 -9.37
CA ARG A 62 -11.13 10.22 -10.36
C ARG A 62 -9.70 9.68 -10.31
N MET A 63 -9.13 9.50 -9.13
CA MET A 63 -7.79 8.91 -8.95
C MET A 63 -7.75 7.48 -9.47
N PHE A 64 -8.73 6.64 -9.09
CA PHE A 64 -8.85 5.26 -9.55
C PHE A 64 -8.85 5.18 -11.08
N THR A 65 -9.72 5.96 -11.71
CA THR A 65 -9.87 5.98 -13.17
C THR A 65 -8.60 6.48 -13.88
N LEU A 66 -8.02 7.59 -13.41
CA LEU A 66 -6.82 8.18 -14.00
C LEU A 66 -5.60 7.28 -13.85
N TYR A 67 -5.47 6.63 -12.70
CA TYR A 67 -4.36 5.72 -12.41
C TYR A 67 -4.42 4.46 -13.28
N LEU A 68 -5.57 3.78 -13.36
CA LEU A 68 -5.68 2.61 -14.24
C LEU A 68 -5.48 2.97 -15.71
N LYS A 69 -5.97 4.15 -16.12
CA LYS A 69 -5.72 4.69 -17.46
C LYS A 69 -4.24 5.01 -17.70
N SER A 70 -3.50 5.47 -16.69
CA SER A 70 -2.07 5.75 -16.85
C SER A 70 -1.22 4.47 -16.92
N LEU A 71 -1.62 3.42 -16.20
CA LEU A 71 -0.99 2.10 -16.28
C LEU A 71 -1.26 1.42 -17.63
N ASP A 72 -2.51 1.37 -18.08
CA ASP A 72 -2.90 0.62 -19.28
C ASP A 72 -3.89 1.39 -20.16
N TYR A 73 -3.42 2.50 -20.72
CA TYR A 73 -4.24 3.38 -21.59
C TYR A 73 -4.88 2.63 -22.76
N ASN A 74 -4.14 1.71 -23.39
CA ASN A 74 -4.60 0.95 -24.55
C ASN A 74 -5.35 -0.33 -24.17
N LYS A 75 -5.53 -0.62 -22.87
CA LYS A 75 -6.23 -1.80 -22.35
C LYS A 75 -5.67 -3.12 -22.91
N ARG A 76 -4.34 -3.25 -22.91
CA ARG A 76 -3.62 -4.37 -23.52
C ARG A 76 -3.16 -5.43 -22.53
N PHE A 77 -3.20 -5.15 -21.24
CA PHE A 77 -2.61 -5.99 -20.21
C PHE A 77 -3.64 -6.43 -19.18
N PHE A 78 -4.39 -5.49 -18.58
CA PHE A 78 -5.35 -5.86 -17.56
C PHE A 78 -6.54 -6.63 -18.15
N THR A 79 -6.90 -7.72 -17.48
CA THR A 79 -8.12 -8.49 -17.77
C THR A 79 -9.31 -7.90 -17.03
N GLN A 80 -10.53 -8.32 -17.40
CA GLN A 80 -11.73 -7.91 -16.66
C GLN A 80 -11.74 -8.43 -15.21
N GLU A 81 -11.15 -9.60 -14.97
CA GLU A 81 -11.03 -10.17 -13.62
C GLU A 81 -10.07 -9.35 -12.76
N ASP A 82 -8.97 -8.86 -13.31
CA ASP A 82 -8.05 -7.95 -12.61
C ASP A 82 -8.76 -6.65 -12.22
N LEU A 83 -9.52 -6.07 -13.16
CA LEU A 83 -10.27 -4.84 -12.91
C LEU A 83 -11.36 -5.06 -11.85
N ALA A 84 -12.04 -6.20 -11.86
CA ALA A 84 -13.03 -6.55 -10.85
C ALA A 84 -12.42 -6.67 -9.44
N GLN A 85 -11.19 -7.19 -9.32
CA GLN A 85 -10.47 -7.24 -8.04
C GLN A 85 -10.13 -5.82 -7.53
N LEU A 86 -9.85 -4.89 -8.43
CA LEU A 86 -9.51 -3.51 -8.08
C LEU A 86 -10.75 -2.64 -7.81
N GLU A 87 -11.93 -3.00 -8.33
CA GLU A 87 -13.14 -2.17 -8.24
C GLU A 87 -13.54 -1.85 -6.78
N GLY A 88 -13.24 -2.75 -5.83
CA GLY A 88 -13.48 -2.53 -4.40
C GLY A 88 -12.75 -1.31 -3.80
N TYR A 89 -11.72 -0.81 -4.48
CA TYR A 89 -10.95 0.38 -4.07
C TYR A 89 -11.50 1.69 -4.64
N ARG A 90 -12.41 1.63 -5.63
CA ARG A 90 -12.82 2.79 -6.44
C ARG A 90 -13.25 4.01 -5.63
N LEU A 91 -13.94 3.80 -4.51
CA LEU A 91 -14.44 4.87 -3.63
C LEU A 91 -13.67 4.99 -2.32
N ARG A 92 -12.55 4.27 -2.14
CA ARG A 92 -11.85 4.13 -0.85
C ARG A 92 -10.44 4.69 -0.84
N LEU A 93 -9.98 5.30 -1.94
CA LEU A 93 -8.62 5.81 -2.04
C LEU A 93 -8.38 7.03 -1.14
N ASP A 94 -9.40 7.85 -0.92
CA ASP A 94 -9.37 8.97 0.02
C ASP A 94 -9.21 8.46 1.47
N ASP A 95 -9.87 7.35 1.83
CA ASP A 95 -9.67 6.67 3.11
C ASP A 95 -8.26 6.10 3.22
N GLU A 96 -7.73 5.46 2.17
CA GLU A 96 -6.36 4.97 2.16
C GLU A 96 -5.35 6.11 2.35
N ILE A 97 -5.55 7.24 1.68
CA ILE A 97 -4.71 8.43 1.84
C ILE A 97 -4.75 8.95 3.28
N LYS A 98 -5.93 9.07 3.89
CA LYS A 98 -6.10 9.51 5.29
C LYS A 98 -5.40 8.56 6.26
N GLN A 99 -5.42 7.26 5.97
CA GLN A 99 -4.80 6.22 6.79
C GLN A 99 -3.31 6.01 6.48
N GLY A 100 -2.76 6.65 5.44
CA GLY A 100 -1.40 6.39 4.95
C GLY A 100 -1.21 5.00 4.35
N SER A 101 -2.30 4.35 3.95
CA SER A 101 -2.30 3.04 3.28
C SER A 101 -1.94 3.18 1.81
N VAL A 102 -1.35 2.12 1.25
CA VAL A 102 -0.98 2.02 -0.18
C VAL A 102 -1.46 0.71 -0.80
N GLN A 103 -2.51 0.11 -0.21
CA GLN A 103 -3.00 -1.22 -0.59
C GLN A 103 -3.46 -1.26 -2.04
N PHE A 104 -4.22 -0.26 -2.49
CA PHE A 104 -4.62 -0.18 -3.90
C PHE A 104 -3.42 -0.15 -4.85
N PHE A 105 -2.42 0.68 -4.54
CA PHE A 105 -1.23 0.82 -5.38
C PHE A 105 -0.42 -0.47 -5.41
N GLN A 106 -0.31 -1.17 -4.28
CA GLN A 106 0.38 -2.44 -4.20
C GLN A 106 -0.35 -3.53 -5.01
N ALA A 107 -1.65 -3.70 -4.78
CA ALA A 107 -2.48 -4.69 -5.49
C ALA A 107 -2.46 -4.46 -7.01
N SER A 108 -2.67 -3.22 -7.45
CA SER A 108 -2.65 -2.87 -8.88
C SER A 108 -1.28 -3.04 -9.53
N THR A 109 -0.19 -2.71 -8.81
CA THR A 109 1.17 -2.89 -9.35
C THR A 109 1.55 -4.36 -9.42
N ASP A 110 1.11 -5.18 -8.48
CA ASP A 110 1.36 -6.62 -8.49
C ASP A 110 0.68 -7.29 -9.70
N LEU A 111 -0.60 -6.98 -9.93
CA LEU A 111 -1.34 -7.40 -11.13
C LEU A 111 -0.67 -6.90 -12.42
N TRP A 112 -0.27 -5.62 -12.45
CA TRP A 112 0.42 -5.03 -13.61
C TRP A 112 1.71 -5.77 -13.96
N ARG A 113 2.55 -6.05 -12.95
CA ARG A 113 3.81 -6.79 -13.13
C ARG A 113 3.56 -8.23 -13.58
N GLU A 114 2.49 -8.87 -13.10
CA GLU A 114 2.08 -10.19 -13.57
C GLU A 114 1.72 -10.17 -15.06
N ARG A 115 0.81 -9.27 -15.48
CA ARG A 115 0.39 -9.17 -16.88
C ARG A 115 1.51 -8.78 -17.83
N ILE A 116 2.43 -7.90 -17.41
CA ILE A 116 3.63 -7.60 -18.22
C ILE A 116 4.45 -8.87 -18.45
N ARG A 117 4.71 -9.67 -17.41
CA ARG A 117 5.53 -10.89 -17.52
C ARG A 117 4.87 -11.92 -18.44
N GLU A 118 3.55 -12.09 -18.34
CA GLU A 118 2.80 -12.96 -19.24
C GLU A 118 2.91 -12.50 -20.70
N VAL A 119 2.67 -11.21 -20.98
CA VAL A 119 2.77 -10.65 -22.33
C VAL A 119 4.19 -10.77 -22.88
N GLN A 120 5.22 -10.54 -22.05
CA GLN A 120 6.61 -10.75 -22.44
C GLN A 120 6.89 -12.21 -22.81
N ALA A 121 6.37 -13.17 -22.06
CA ALA A 121 6.54 -14.59 -22.33
C ALA A 121 5.86 -14.97 -23.67
N TYR A 122 4.60 -14.58 -23.88
CA TYR A 122 3.89 -14.83 -25.14
C TYR A 122 4.59 -14.19 -26.34
N THR A 123 5.04 -12.95 -26.19
CA THR A 123 5.76 -12.23 -27.25
C THR A 123 7.07 -12.93 -27.57
N GLY A 124 7.83 -13.36 -26.55
CA GLY A 124 9.07 -14.11 -26.72
C GLY A 124 8.86 -15.41 -27.49
N GLU A 125 7.81 -16.18 -27.17
CA GLU A 125 7.46 -17.39 -27.90
C GLU A 125 7.05 -17.10 -29.36
N LEU A 126 6.17 -16.12 -29.58
CA LEU A 126 5.68 -15.79 -30.93
C LEU A 126 6.79 -15.33 -31.87
N LEU A 127 7.77 -14.57 -31.36
CA LEU A 127 8.90 -14.08 -32.14
C LEU A 127 9.92 -15.17 -32.51
N THR A 128 9.80 -16.39 -31.98
CA THR A 128 10.60 -17.54 -32.45
C THR A 128 10.16 -18.04 -33.83
N ARG A 129 8.95 -17.69 -34.27
CA ARG A 129 8.38 -18.07 -35.56
C ARG A 129 8.54 -16.91 -36.55
N PRO A 130 8.73 -17.20 -37.86
CA PRO A 130 8.74 -16.15 -38.86
C PRO A 130 7.41 -15.38 -38.84
N LEU A 131 7.51 -14.05 -38.91
CA LEU A 131 6.36 -13.18 -39.09
C LEU A 131 5.90 -13.32 -40.55
N ASN A 132 4.71 -13.86 -40.75
CA ASN A 132 4.08 -13.98 -42.07
C ASN A 132 3.38 -12.67 -42.47
#